data_AF-A0A4Z1E295-F1
#
_entry.id   AF-A0A4Z1E295-F1
#
_cell.length_a   1.000
_cell.length_b   1.000
_cell.length_c   1.000
_cell.angle_alpha   90.00
_cell.angle_beta   90.00
_cell.angle_gamma   90.00
#
_symmetry.space_group_name_H-M   'P 1'
#
loop_
_entity.id
_entity.type
_entity.pdbx_description
1 polymer ?
#
loop_
_entity_poly.entity_id
_entity_poly.type
_entity_poly.pdbx_seq_one_letter_code
_entity_poly.pdbx_strand_id
1 'polypeptide(L)'
;MTFDHEGKTYEVDLGADNRAALSDALAPYKAVGRRAGRAKAASTPSRTRATSDAGAIRAWAAANGVQVSARGRIPADIREQFEAAQK
;
A
#
# COMPACT_ATOMS: atom_id res chain seq x y z
N MET A 1 -5.81 -16.31 3.38
CA MET A 1 -6.96 -15.56 3.94
C MET A 1 -6.53 -14.99 5.27
N THR A 2 -6.82 -13.72 5.54
CA THR A 2 -6.52 -13.07 6.81
C THR A 2 -7.82 -12.81 7.58
N PHE A 3 -7.82 -13.06 8.88
CA PHE A 3 -8.95 -12.77 9.75
C PHE A 3 -8.48 -12.31 11.13
N ASP A 4 -9.31 -11.53 11.81
CA ASP A 4 -9.02 -11.04 13.15
C ASP A 4 -9.87 -11.78 14.18
N HIS A 5 -9.24 -12.15 15.29
CA HIS A 5 -9.92 -12.74 16.44
C HIS A 5 -9.30 -12.20 17.72
N GLU A 6 -10.13 -11.60 18.58
CA GLU A 6 -9.71 -10.99 19.86
C GLU A 6 -8.56 -9.96 19.70
N GLY A 7 -8.61 -9.16 18.64
CA GLY A 7 -7.59 -8.13 18.38
C GLY A 7 -6.24 -8.68 17.88
N LYS A 8 -6.16 -9.97 17.56
CA LYS A 8 -5.01 -10.59 16.92
C LYS A 8 -5.35 -10.93 15.47
N THR A 9 -4.41 -10.65 14.58
CA THR A 9 -4.52 -10.94 13.15
C THR A 9 -3.89 -12.30 12.86
N TYR A 10 -4.65 -13.16 12.20
CA TYR A 10 -4.23 -14.50 11.79
C TYR A 10 -4.28 -14.64 10.28
N GLU A 11 -3.38 -15.47 9.76
CA GLU A 11 -3.36 -15.86 8.36
C GLU A 11 -3.50 -17.36 8.22
N VAL A 12 -4.33 -17.78 7.27
CA VAL A 12 -4.57 -19.18 6.96
C VAL A 12 -4.63 -19.37 5.45
N ASP A 13 -3.95 -20.39 4.94
CA ASP A 13 -4.13 -20.83 3.56
C ASP A 13 -5.31 -21.81 3.48
N LEU A 14 -6.25 -21.51 2.60
CA LEU A 14 -7.49 -22.26 2.46
C LEU A 14 -7.58 -22.85 1.05
N GLY A 15 -7.40 -24.16 0.96
CA GLY A 15 -7.84 -24.96 -0.18
C GLY A 15 -9.37 -24.93 -0.36
N ALA A 16 -9.87 -25.59 -1.40
CA ALA A 16 -11.30 -25.56 -1.74
C ALA A 16 -12.19 -26.09 -0.60
N ASP A 17 -11.84 -27.25 -0.04
CA ASP A 17 -12.63 -27.91 1.00
C ASP A 17 -12.64 -27.11 2.32
N ASN A 18 -11.47 -26.62 2.74
CA ASN A 18 -11.34 -25.81 3.96
C ASN A 18 -12.09 -24.48 3.85
N ARG A 19 -12.23 -23.95 2.63
CA ARG A 19 -12.98 -22.72 2.37
C ARG A 19 -14.49 -22.93 2.47
N ALA A 20 -14.99 -24.08 2.01
CA ALA A 20 -16.37 -24.47 2.19
C ALA A 20 -16.70 -24.64 3.68
N ALA A 21 -15.89 -25.44 4.39
CA ALA A 21 -16.04 -25.68 5.83
C ALA A 21 -16.05 -24.36 6.64
N LEU A 22 -15.13 -23.44 6.34
CA LEU A 22 -15.11 -22.12 6.98
C LEU A 22 -16.35 -21.29 6.67
N SER A 23 -16.85 -21.37 5.43
CA SER A 23 -18.06 -20.63 5.02
C SER A 23 -19.31 -21.12 5.74
N ASP A 24 -19.40 -22.42 5.98
CA ASP A 24 -20.49 -23.07 6.71
C ASP A 24 -20.43 -22.75 8.21
N ALA A 25 -19.24 -22.84 8.81
CA ALA A 25 -19.03 -22.45 10.21
C ALA A 25 -19.43 -20.99 10.49
N LEU A 26 -19.25 -20.10 9.50
CA LEU A 26 -19.62 -18.69 9.60
C LEU A 26 -21.09 -18.40 9.25
N ALA A 27 -21.87 -19.37 8.76
CA ALA A 27 -23.26 -19.18 8.35
C ALA A 27 -24.18 -18.57 9.43
N PRO A 28 -24.22 -19.06 10.68
CA PRO A 28 -25.11 -18.50 11.70
C PRO A 28 -24.77 -17.04 12.03
N TYR A 29 -23.49 -16.69 12.03
CA TYR A 29 -23.03 -15.33 12.29
C TYR A 29 -23.30 -14.39 11.11
N LYS A 30 -23.21 -14.87 9.87
CA LYS A 30 -23.60 -14.11 8.67
C LYS A 30 -25.11 -13.84 8.62
N ALA A 31 -25.94 -14.74 9.14
CA ALA A 31 -27.39 -14.59 9.12
C ALA A 31 -27.88 -13.44 10.01
N VAL A 32 -27.25 -13.24 11.18
CA VAL A 32 -27.57 -12.14 12.11
C VAL A 32 -26.66 -10.93 11.93
N GLY A 33 -25.54 -11.09 11.25
CA GLY A 33 -24.53 -10.08 11.05
C GLY A 33 -24.84 -9.15 9.89
N ARG A 34 -24.38 -7.91 9.99
CA ARG A 34 -24.34 -6.98 8.86
C ARG A 34 -22.98 -7.05 8.19
N ARG A 35 -22.94 -6.87 6.87
CA ARG A 35 -21.67 -6.56 6.19
C ARG A 35 -21.14 -5.26 6.79
N ALA A 36 -20.01 -5.35 7.48
CA ALA A 36 -19.21 -4.15 7.71
C ALA A 36 -18.93 -3.58 6.31
N GLY A 37 -19.38 -2.35 6.07
CA GLY A 37 -19.06 -1.66 4.82
C GLY A 37 -17.56 -1.78 4.58
N ARG A 38 -17.12 -1.81 3.31
CA ARG A 38 -15.70 -1.81 2.97
C ARG A 38 -15.05 -0.73 3.83
N ALA A 39 -14.34 -1.13 4.89
CA ALA A 39 -13.40 -0.23 5.52
C ALA A 39 -12.57 0.20 4.33
N LYS A 40 -12.60 1.50 3.97
CA LYS A 40 -11.52 2.04 3.16
C LYS A 40 -10.32 1.52 3.91
N ALA A 41 -9.60 0.55 3.32
CA ALA A 41 -8.36 0.05 3.87
C ALA A 41 -7.68 1.32 4.32
N ALA A 42 -7.54 1.51 5.65
CA ALA A 42 -7.05 2.75 6.19
C ALA A 42 -5.82 2.98 5.37
N SER A 43 -5.89 3.98 4.48
CA SER A 43 -4.84 4.13 3.51
C SER A 43 -3.69 4.38 4.45
N THR A 44 -2.79 3.40 4.58
CA THR A 44 -1.45 3.68 5.04
C THR A 44 -1.15 4.96 4.28
N PRO A 45 -0.71 6.05 4.94
CA PRO A 45 -0.28 7.20 4.20
C PRO A 45 0.87 6.69 3.33
N SER A 46 0.51 6.20 2.15
CA SER A 46 1.35 6.11 1.00
C SER A 46 1.86 7.53 0.98
N ARG A 47 3.17 7.68 1.16
CA ARG A 47 3.88 8.90 0.84
C ARG A 47 3.68 9.15 -0.65
N THR A 48 2.45 9.44 -1.05
CA THR A 48 2.02 9.86 -2.38
C THR A 48 2.30 11.36 -2.51
N ARG A 49 3.44 11.79 -1.97
CA ARG A 49 4.14 13.00 -2.38
C ARG A 49 5.26 12.67 -3.38
N ALA A 50 5.63 11.39 -3.52
CA ALA A 50 6.71 11.00 -4.42
C ALA A 50 6.35 11.03 -5.93
N THR A 51 5.06 11.07 -6.29
CA THR A 51 4.63 11.08 -7.70
C THR A 51 4.62 12.47 -8.31
N SER A 52 4.27 13.51 -7.55
CA SER A 52 4.30 14.91 -8.02
C SER A 52 5.74 15.42 -8.15
N ASP A 53 6.62 15.06 -7.21
CA ASP A 53 7.99 15.58 -7.16
C ASP A 53 8.89 14.93 -8.22
N ALA A 54 8.56 13.72 -8.70
CA ALA A 54 9.43 12.99 -9.60
C ALA A 54 9.60 13.64 -10.99
N GLY A 55 8.60 14.36 -11.48
CA GLY A 55 8.75 15.14 -12.71
C GLY A 55 9.75 16.30 -12.55
N ALA A 56 9.56 17.08 -11.49
CA ALA A 56 10.38 18.24 -11.17
C ALA A 56 11.84 17.86 -10.85
N ILE A 57 12.04 16.81 -10.05
CA ILE A 57 13.38 16.32 -9.70
C ILE A 57 14.11 15.82 -10.95
N ARG A 58 13.43 15.16 -11.92
CA ARG A 58 14.08 14.73 -13.17
C ARG A 58 14.50 15.92 -14.05
N ALA A 59 13.65 16.93 -14.18
CA ALA A 59 13.96 18.12 -14.96
C ALA A 59 15.16 18.87 -14.35
N TRP A 60 15.17 19.03 -13.02
CA TRP A 60 16.29 19.60 -12.29
C TRP A 60 17.56 18.75 -12.43
N ALA A 61 17.46 17.43 -12.27
CA ALA A 61 18.60 16.53 -12.39
C ALA A 61 19.22 16.59 -13.79
N ALA A 62 18.40 16.59 -14.84
CA ALA A 62 18.88 16.76 -16.22
C ALA A 62 19.57 18.11 -16.45
N ALA A 63 19.05 19.19 -15.87
CA ALA A 63 19.66 20.52 -15.96
C ALA A 63 20.97 20.65 -15.17
N ASN A 64 21.14 19.89 -14.09
CA ASN A 64 22.32 19.91 -13.22
C ASN A 64 23.32 18.77 -13.51
N GLY A 65 23.10 17.98 -14.57
CA GLY A 65 23.96 16.85 -14.93
C GLY A 65 23.92 15.67 -13.95
N VAL A 66 22.88 15.57 -13.13
CA VAL A 66 22.69 14.48 -12.16
C VAL A 66 22.02 13.28 -12.86
N GLN A 67 22.61 12.10 -12.73
CA GLN A 67 22.14 10.88 -13.37
C GLN A 67 20.86 10.35 -12.71
N VAL A 68 19.73 10.44 -13.41
CA VAL A 68 18.42 9.97 -12.93
C VAL A 68 17.80 8.95 -13.89
N SER A 69 17.10 7.95 -13.34
CA SER A 69 16.39 6.96 -14.17
C SER A 69 15.26 7.62 -14.99
N ALA A 70 15.18 7.26 -16.27
CA ALA A 70 14.17 7.76 -17.21
C ALA A 70 12.74 7.38 -16.82
N ARG A 71 12.56 6.29 -16.05
CA ARG A 71 11.25 5.83 -15.54
C ARG A 71 11.37 5.27 -14.13
N GLY A 72 10.26 5.31 -13.41
CA GLY A 72 10.15 4.74 -12.06
C GLY A 72 10.58 5.69 -10.93
N ARG A 73 10.85 5.10 -9.77
CA ARG A 73 11.18 5.77 -8.51
C ARG A 73 12.53 6.48 -8.63
N ILE A 74 12.61 7.71 -8.12
CA ILE A 74 13.86 8.45 -8.03
C ILE A 74 14.65 7.97 -6.79
N PRO A 75 15.95 7.68 -6.93
CA PRO A 75 16.84 7.39 -5.80
C PRO A 75 16.75 8.46 -4.70
N ALA A 76 16.87 8.03 -3.43
CA ALA A 76 16.79 8.95 -2.30
C ALA A 76 17.85 10.05 -2.37
N ASP A 77 19.07 9.71 -2.80
CA ASP A 77 20.20 10.65 -2.91
C ASP A 77 19.93 11.82 -3.86
N ILE A 78 19.19 11.59 -4.95
CA ILE A 78 18.86 12.64 -5.94
C ILE A 78 17.76 13.55 -5.38
N ARG A 79 16.81 12.96 -4.64
CA ARG A 79 15.73 13.71 -3.99
C ARG A 79 16.29 14.61 -2.90
N GLU A 80 17.25 14.15 -2.11
CA GLU A 80 17.92 14.96 -1.07
C GLU A 80 18.70 16.11 -1.68
N GLN A 81 19.43 15.90 -2.78
CA GLN A 81 20.11 16.99 -3.50
C GLN A 81 19.14 18.05 -4.04
N PHE A 82 17.98 17.63 -4.55
CA PHE A 82 16.94 18.55 -4.99
C PHE A 82 16.33 19.34 -3.82
N GLU A 83 16.05 18.68 -2.69
CA GLU A 83 15.54 19.34 -1.47
C GLU A 83 16.59 20.32 -0.89
N ALA A 84 17.88 19.98 -0.95
CA ALA A 84 18.98 20.85 -0.51
C ALA A 84 19.17 22.08 -1.43
N ALA A 85 18.99 21.91 -2.74
CA ALA A 85 19.07 23.01 -3.70
C ALA A 85 17.89 24.00 -3.64
N GLN A 86 16.79 23.59 -2.99
CA GLN A 86 15.57 24.39 -2.80
C GLN A 86 15.49 25.07 -1.43
N LYS A 87 16.55 24.94 -0.62
CA LYS A 87 16.68 25.58 0.69
C LYS A 87 17.61 26.78 0.59
#